data_AF-A0A946N1N4-F1
#
_entry.id   AF-A0A946N1N4-F1
#
_cell.length_a   1.000
_cell.length_b   1.000
_cell.length_c   1.000
_cell.angle_alpha   90.00
_cell.angle_beta   90.00
_cell.angle_gamma   90.00
#
_symmetry.space_group_name_H-M   'P 1'
#
loop_
_entity.id
_entity.type
_entity.pdbx_description
1 polymer ?
#
loop_
_entity_poly.entity_id
_entity_poly.type
_entity_poly.pdbx_seq_one_letter_code
_entity_poly.pdbx_strand_id
1 'polypeptide(L)' 'WALFESGDLKPNTVLTGEFEDDGETADVDAVMREIAEAIKEEQERLARIADAESDVT' A
#
# COMPACT_ATOMS: atom_id res chain seq x y z
N TRP A 1 -16.90 -7.56 -3.75
CA TRP A 1 -15.97 -7.28 -4.87
C TRP A 1 -16.34 -8.01 -6.14
N ALA A 2 -16.70 -9.31 -6.09
CA ALA A 2 -17.07 -10.12 -7.26
C ALA A 2 -17.98 -9.43 -8.31
N LEU A 3 -19.10 -8.81 -7.91
CA LEU A 3 -20.01 -8.15 -8.85
C LEU A 3 -19.40 -6.93 -9.54
N PHE A 4 -18.50 -6.21 -8.88
CA PHE A 4 -17.79 -5.09 -9.48
C PHE A 4 -16.76 -5.61 -10.50
N GLU A 5 -15.97 -6.61 -10.12
CA GLU A 5 -14.95 -7.23 -10.96
C GLU A 5 -15.54 -7.92 -12.19
N SER A 6 -16.71 -8.56 -12.04
CA SER A 6 -17.42 -9.20 -13.16
C SER A 6 -18.17 -8.20 -14.05
N GLY A 7 -18.29 -6.94 -13.65
CA GLY A 7 -19.08 -5.92 -14.37
C GLY A 7 -20.59 -6.05 -14.20
N ASP A 8 -21.03 -6.92 -13.29
CA ASP A 8 -22.45 -7.19 -13.03
C ASP A 8 -23.06 -6.26 -11.99
N LEU A 9 -22.26 -5.41 -11.34
CA LEU A 9 -22.74 -4.40 -10.41
C LEU A 9 -23.61 -3.37 -11.14
N LYS A 10 -24.90 -3.29 -10.78
CA LYS A 10 -25.87 -2.33 -11.33
C LYS A 10 -26.29 -1.30 -10.28
N PRO A 11 -26.82 -0.13 -10.68
CA PRO A 11 -27.24 0.91 -9.74
C PRO A 11 -28.31 0.47 -8.72
N ASN A 12 -29.10 -0.55 -9.05
CA ASN A 12 -30.15 -1.12 -8.21
C ASN A 12 -29.74 -2.45 -7.54
N THR A 13 -28.49 -2.88 -7.70
CA THR A 13 -27.99 -4.07 -7.01
C THR A 13 -28.01 -3.82 -5.51
N VAL A 14 -28.70 -4.69 -4.76
CA VAL A 14 -28.73 -4.63 -3.30
C VAL A 14 -27.43 -5.22 -2.77
N LEU A 15 -26.62 -4.40 -2.11
CA LEU A 15 -25.41 -4.85 -1.41
C LEU A 15 -25.81 -5.32 -0.02
N THR A 16 -25.73 -6.63 0.23
CA THR A 16 -26.10 -7.24 1.52
C THR A 16 -25.07 -6.97 2.62
N GLY A 17 -23.82 -6.66 2.22
CA GLY A 17 -22.68 -6.57 3.14
C GLY A 17 -22.13 -7.93 3.55
N GLU A 18 -22.72 -9.03 3.07
CA GLU A 18 -22.20 -10.38 3.27
C GLU A 18 -20.98 -10.58 2.38
N PHE A 19 -19.90 -11.07 2.99
CA PHE A 19 -18.66 -11.42 2.34
C PHE A 19 -18.21 -12.77 2.91
N GLU A 20 -17.85 -13.69 2.01
CA GLU A 20 -17.21 -14.95 2.39
C GLU A 20 -15.71 -14.68 2.53
N ASP A 21 -15.23 -14.76 3.76
CA ASP A 21 -13.81 -14.70 4.06
C ASP A 21 -13.16 -16.00 3.54
N ASP A 22 -12.15 -15.86 2.69
CA ASP A 22 -11.38 -16.99 2.16
C ASP A 22 -10.47 -17.63 3.22
N GLY A 23 -10.38 -17.01 4.40
CA GLY A 23 -9.61 -17.49 5.54
C GLY A 23 -8.11 -17.21 5.40
N GLU A 24 -7.71 -16.44 4.38
CA GLU A 24 -6.33 -16.03 4.20
C GLU A 24 -5.99 -14.91 5.20
N THR A 25 -4.93 -15.14 5.98
CA THR A 25 -4.41 -14.09 6.86
C THR A 25 -3.66 -13.06 6.05
N ALA A 26 -3.86 -11.78 6.34
CA ALA A 26 -3.06 -10.72 5.74
C ALA A 26 -1.55 -10.94 5.98
N ASP A 27 -0.72 -10.80 4.94
CA ASP A 27 0.74 -10.83 5.05
C ASP A 27 1.24 -9.51 5.70
N VAL A 28 1.25 -9.48 7.03
CA VAL A 28 1.75 -8.34 7.81
C VAL A 28 3.24 -8.13 7.58
N ASP A 29 4.01 -9.19 7.32
CA ASP A 29 5.44 -9.09 7.06
C ASP A 29 5.71 -8.35 5.74
N ALA A 30 4.87 -8.52 4.71
CA ALA A 30 4.93 -7.72 3.48
C ALA A 30 4.77 -6.23 3.75
N VAL A 31 3.75 -5.85 4.53
CA VAL A 31 3.52 -4.44 4.89
C VAL A 31 4.73 -3.85 5.64
N MET A 32 5.30 -4.61 6.58
CA MET A 32 6.48 -4.16 7.31
C MET A 32 7.71 -4.01 6.42
N ARG A 33 7.88 -4.87 5.40
CA ARG A 33 8.95 -4.72 4.40
C ARG A 33 8.80 -3.44 3.58
N GLU A 34 7.59 -3.16 3.06
CA GLU A 34 7.33 -1.94 2.28
C GLU A 34 7.60 -0.67 3.09
N ILE A 35 7.18 -0.64 4.36
CA ILE A 35 7.45 0.48 5.26
C ILE A 35 8.96 0.68 5.44
N ALA A 36 9.72 -0.40 5.66
CA ALA A 36 11.17 -0.33 5.83
C ALA A 36 11.87 0.18 4.56
N GLU A 37 11.42 -0.24 3.38
CA GLU A 37 11.95 0.24 2.09
C GLU A 37 11.66 1.73 1.89
N ALA A 38 10.45 2.20 2.18
CA ALA A 38 10.09 3.61 2.09
C ALA A 38 10.93 4.49 3.04
N ILE A 39 11.17 4.00 4.27
CA ILE A 39 12.05 4.69 5.24
C ILE A 39 13.49 4.77 4.71
N LYS A 40 13.99 3.68 4.13
CA LYS A 40 15.34 3.65 3.54
C LYS A 40 15.48 4.63 2.39
N GLU A 41 14.48 4.69 1.49
CA GLU A 41 14.48 5.64 0.37
C GLU A 41 14.50 7.10 0.87
N GLU A 42 13.72 7.41 1.91
CA GLU A 42 13.72 8.72 2.54
C GLU A 42 15.09 9.06 3.14
N GLN A 43 15.71 8.12 3.85
CA GLN A 43 17.06 8.30 4.41
C GLN A 43 18.10 8.58 3.32
N GLU A 44 18.05 7.86 2.20
CA GLU A 44 18.92 8.10 1.04
C GLU A 44 18.67 9.48 0.41
N ARG A 45 17.41 9.95 0.36
CA ARG A 45 17.10 11.32 -0.09
C ARG A 45 17.71 12.36 0.83
N LEU A 46 17.53 12.21 2.15
CA LEU A 46 18.06 13.15 3.14
C LEU A 46 19.59 13.17 3.14
N ALA A 47 20.24 12.01 3.00
CA ALA A 47 21.69 11.92 2.90
C ALA A 47 22.23 12.71 1.69
N ARG A 48 21.60 12.57 0.51
CA ARG A 48 21.99 13.35 -0.68
C ARG A 48 21.85 14.86 -0.48
N ILE A 49 20.82 15.31 0.23
CA ILE A 49 20.62 16.72 0.56
C ILE A 49 21.72 17.20 1.51
N ALA A 50 21.98 16.45 2.58
CA ALA A 50 23.01 16.79 3.57
C ALA A 50 24.42 16.84 2.96
N ASP A 51 24.77 15.89 2.10
CA ASP A 51 26.04 15.87 1.38
C ASP A 51 26.19 17.13 0.51
N ALA A 52 25.15 17.50 -0.24
CA ALA A 52 25.14 18.70 -1.09
C ALA A 52 25.24 20.01 -0.28
N GLU A 53 24.65 20.07 0.92
CA GLU A 53 24.80 21.23 1.82
C GLU A 53 26.21 21.31 2.43
N SER A 54 26.84 20.17 2.70
CA SER A 54 28.18 20.12 3.30
C SER A 54 29.31 20.50 2.34
N ASP A 55 29.17 20.24 1.03
CA ASP A 55 30.18 20.57 0.00
C ASP A 55 30.19 22.06 -0.38
N VAL A 56 29.20 22.84 0.06
CA VAL A 56 29.07 24.28 -0.25
C VAL A 56 29.79 25.18 0.77
N THR A 57 30.33 24.62 1.87
CA THR A 57 31.04 25.34 2.94
C THR A 57 32.54 25.03 2.95
#